data_AF-A0A524N155-F1
#
_entry.id   AF-A0A524N155-F1
#
_cell.length_a   1.000
_cell.length_b   1.000
_cell.length_c   1.000
_cell.angle_alpha   90.00
_cell.angle_beta   90.00
_cell.angle_gamma   90.00
#
_symmetry.space_group_name_H-M   'P 1'
#
loop_
_entity.id
_entity.type
_entity.pdbx_description
1 polymer ?
#
loop_
_entity_poly.entity_id
_entity_poly.type
_entity_poly.pdbx_seq_one_letter_code
_entity_poly.pdbx_strand_id
1 'polypeptide(L)'
;MGIRLRDDVFFSDPVSRIREYCEIEVYEGYDDRHTENNVIMQADIDSANNLYAMIDRYDKTESRRILEQSVRLSGLLAEIPFEAIYLYSDEEWSDLKPKIEALLGKMISIRGVGVEKSMKILHLKRPELFPVLDAYVIQFLTGKPLSSSQRDIGLAVKALDLSREIIRTQIMWFTELQRGLGNLLIPLTMVRLFDILCWSTYKWDMLGRTSAPRGVASKSLISYSKHAKPVPVKVKLIPSKAPVRTPESPSASSVVIDFFNVLSTKAKYGVRGEKPMAVLAVLEYLMKTRQIGVRFLDLLDYPYYERVRTTYIALAEKFGSFPDPSGSWSVITGRGMELQSLIVDDGRVDQAIANLSKKEIELTYKALMRSY
;
A
#
# COMPACT_ATOMS: atom_id res chain seq x y z
N MET A 1 -22.86 6.55 7.51
CA MET A 1 -21.62 7.10 8.10
C MET A 1 -20.52 6.10 7.80
N GLY A 2 -19.31 6.51 7.43
CA GLY A 2 -18.31 5.55 6.96
C GLY A 2 -16.89 6.08 6.97
N ILE A 3 -15.94 5.16 6.93
CA ILE A 3 -14.49 5.44 7.00
C ILE A 3 -13.88 5.26 5.62
N ARG A 4 -13.15 6.27 5.16
CA ARG A 4 -12.40 6.25 3.90
C ARG A 4 -10.92 6.00 4.19
N LEU A 5 -10.38 4.87 3.74
CA LEU A 5 -8.95 4.59 3.91
C LEU A 5 -8.09 5.13 2.76
N ARG A 6 -8.68 5.20 1.56
CA ARG A 6 -8.09 5.76 0.33
C ARG A 6 -9.21 6.36 -0.53
N ASP A 7 -8.87 7.07 -1.59
CA ASP A 7 -9.86 7.63 -2.52
C ASP A 7 -10.82 6.56 -3.08
N ASP A 8 -10.33 5.34 -3.26
CA ASP A 8 -11.06 4.20 -3.81
C ASP A 8 -11.61 3.22 -2.77
N VAL A 9 -11.29 3.39 -1.48
CA VAL A 9 -11.66 2.45 -0.41
C VAL A 9 -12.48 3.16 0.65
N PHE A 10 -13.77 2.80 0.72
CA PHE A 10 -14.73 3.35 1.67
C PHE A 10 -15.54 2.22 2.34
N PHE A 11 -15.54 2.22 3.67
CA PHE A 11 -16.34 1.34 4.50
C PHE A 11 -17.65 2.03 4.89
N SER A 12 -18.76 1.56 4.33
CA SER A 12 -20.10 1.97 4.78
C SER A 12 -20.51 1.33 6.11
N ASP A 13 -19.91 0.19 6.46
CA ASP A 13 -20.13 -0.52 7.72
C ASP A 13 -18.81 -1.07 8.29
N PRO A 14 -17.95 -0.20 8.85
CA PRO A 14 -16.68 -0.63 9.44
C PRO A 14 -16.87 -1.52 10.68
N VAL A 15 -18.01 -1.40 11.40
CA VAL A 15 -18.29 -2.20 12.61
C VAL A 15 -18.37 -3.67 12.26
N SER A 16 -19.15 -4.03 11.23
CA SER A 16 -19.27 -5.43 10.80
C SER A 16 -17.93 -6.02 10.34
N ARG A 17 -17.08 -5.21 9.69
CA ARG A 17 -15.74 -5.66 9.26
C ARG A 17 -14.85 -6.01 10.46
N ILE A 18 -14.79 -5.13 11.46
CA ILE A 18 -13.97 -5.38 12.65
C ILE A 18 -14.48 -6.61 13.40
N ARG A 19 -15.81 -6.75 13.56
CA ARG A 19 -16.38 -7.92 14.25
C ARG A 19 -16.07 -9.23 13.54
N GLU A 20 -16.20 -9.27 12.22
CA GLU A 20 -15.83 -10.45 11.44
C GLU A 20 -14.34 -10.77 11.59
N TYR A 21 -13.46 -9.76 11.55
CA TYR A 21 -12.03 -9.98 11.84
C TYR A 21 -11.81 -10.60 13.22
N CYS A 22 -12.40 -10.04 14.27
CA CYS A 22 -12.25 -10.59 15.62
C CYS A 22 -12.82 -12.01 15.75
N GLU A 23 -13.85 -12.37 14.99
CA GLU A 23 -14.44 -13.71 15.01
C GLU A 23 -13.52 -14.76 14.35
N ILE A 24 -12.91 -14.43 13.21
CA ILE A 24 -12.24 -15.43 12.36
C ILE A 24 -10.71 -15.37 12.36
N GLU A 25 -10.11 -14.23 12.72
CA GLU A 25 -8.66 -14.03 12.77
C GLU A 25 -8.11 -14.15 14.20
N VAL A 26 -6.79 -14.16 14.32
CA VAL A 26 -6.10 -14.13 15.62
C VAL A 26 -5.98 -12.68 16.08
N TYR A 27 -6.50 -12.42 17.27
CA TYR A 27 -6.35 -11.14 17.97
C TYR A 27 -6.21 -11.37 19.49
N GLU A 28 -6.89 -12.38 20.03
CA GLU A 28 -6.59 -12.96 21.35
C GLU A 28 -5.17 -13.55 21.43
N GLY A 29 -4.49 -13.31 22.55
CA GLY A 29 -3.09 -13.65 22.79
C GLY A 29 -2.11 -12.56 22.34
N TYR A 30 -2.59 -11.53 21.66
CA TYR A 30 -1.80 -10.38 21.22
C TYR A 30 -2.41 -9.06 21.70
N ASP A 31 -3.64 -8.74 21.28
CA ASP A 31 -4.31 -7.47 21.57
C ASP A 31 -4.73 -7.34 23.06
N ASP A 32 -4.80 -8.44 23.81
CA ASP A 32 -5.00 -8.49 25.28
C ASP A 32 -3.68 -8.50 26.07
N ARG A 33 -2.53 -8.44 25.39
CA ARG A 33 -1.20 -8.62 25.98
C ARG A 33 -0.29 -7.42 25.83
N HIS A 34 -0.85 -6.23 25.61
CA HIS A 34 -0.10 -4.99 25.63
C HIS A 34 0.64 -4.82 26.97
N THR A 35 1.93 -4.48 26.91
CA THR A 35 2.71 -4.15 28.11
C THR A 35 3.36 -2.78 27.93
N GLU A 36 2.60 -1.75 28.31
CA GLU A 36 2.97 -0.35 28.18
C GLU A 36 4.10 0.04 29.13
N ASN A 37 5.32 -0.28 28.73
CA ASN A 37 6.56 0.07 29.41
C ASN A 37 7.70 0.22 28.37
N ASN A 38 8.93 0.42 28.85
CA ASN A 38 10.09 0.64 27.96
C ASN A 38 10.90 -0.64 27.72
N VAL A 39 10.57 -1.76 28.34
CA VAL A 39 11.43 -2.95 28.33
C VAL A 39 10.78 -4.04 27.49
N ILE A 40 11.46 -4.51 26.44
CA ILE A 40 11.01 -5.68 25.68
C ILE A 40 11.34 -6.95 26.47
N MET A 41 10.32 -7.75 26.75
CA MET A 41 10.36 -8.97 27.52
C MET A 41 10.02 -10.18 26.64
N GLN A 42 10.27 -11.39 27.14
CA GLN A 42 9.92 -12.63 26.43
C GLN A 42 8.41 -12.69 26.13
N ALA A 43 7.57 -12.22 27.06
CA ALA A 43 6.12 -12.17 26.87
C ALA A 43 5.71 -11.35 25.63
N ASP A 44 6.42 -10.27 25.30
CA ASP A 44 6.14 -9.46 24.10
C ASP A 44 6.45 -10.24 22.81
N ILE A 45 7.54 -11.02 22.83
CA ILE A 45 7.95 -11.87 21.71
C ILE A 45 6.93 -12.99 21.51
N ASP A 46 6.51 -13.62 22.60
CA ASP A 46 5.50 -14.69 22.58
C ASP A 46 4.17 -14.16 22.05
N SER A 47 3.72 -13.00 22.54
CA SER A 47 2.52 -12.32 22.04
C SER A 47 2.64 -11.94 20.57
N ALA A 48 3.75 -11.33 20.14
CA ALA A 48 3.98 -11.01 18.72
C ALA A 48 3.92 -12.26 17.83
N ASN A 49 4.40 -13.41 18.33
CA ASN A 49 4.29 -14.70 17.64
C ASN A 49 2.86 -15.24 17.54
N ASN A 50 1.99 -14.94 18.50
CA ASN A 50 0.55 -15.22 18.38
C ASN A 50 -0.06 -14.47 17.19
N LEU A 51 0.41 -13.25 16.90
CA LEU A 51 0.08 -12.52 15.67
C LEU A 51 1.05 -12.81 14.51
N TYR A 52 1.57 -14.03 14.42
CA TYR A 52 2.38 -14.51 13.29
C TYR A 52 3.64 -13.65 12.99
N ALA A 53 4.31 -13.11 14.01
CA ALA A 53 5.62 -12.48 13.81
C ALA A 53 6.70 -13.48 13.34
N MET A 54 6.53 -14.78 13.63
CA MET A 54 7.43 -15.86 13.25
C MET A 54 8.87 -15.68 13.77
N ILE A 55 9.02 -15.02 14.92
CA ILE A 55 10.28 -14.91 15.66
C ILE A 55 10.69 -16.33 16.08
N ASP A 56 11.95 -16.67 15.90
CA ASP A 56 12.53 -18.01 16.09
C ASP A 56 12.05 -19.12 15.13
N ARG A 57 11.24 -18.79 14.12
CA ARG A 57 10.82 -19.80 13.13
C ARG A 57 11.99 -20.29 12.27
N TYR A 58 12.79 -19.35 11.75
CA TYR A 58 13.89 -19.63 10.82
C TYR A 58 15.28 -19.50 11.45
N ASP A 59 15.40 -18.75 12.55
CA ASP A 59 16.63 -18.61 13.33
C ASP A 59 16.27 -18.67 14.81
N LYS A 60 16.55 -19.81 15.47
CA LYS A 60 16.17 -20.11 16.86
C LYS A 60 16.79 -19.21 17.93
N THR A 61 17.64 -18.26 17.53
CA THR A 61 18.32 -17.33 18.44
C THR A 61 17.89 -15.89 18.24
N GLU A 62 16.82 -15.64 17.47
CA GLU A 62 16.31 -14.31 17.17
C GLU A 62 15.74 -13.64 18.41
N SER A 63 14.88 -14.33 19.17
CA SER A 63 14.33 -13.83 20.44
C SER A 63 15.43 -13.43 21.41
N ARG A 64 16.43 -14.30 21.60
CA ARG A 64 17.59 -14.03 22.45
C ARG A 64 18.30 -12.73 22.04
N ARG A 65 18.54 -12.50 20.74
CA ARG A 65 19.18 -11.26 20.27
C ARG A 65 18.31 -10.03 20.51
N ILE A 66 16.99 -10.15 20.38
CA ILE A 66 16.06 -9.05 20.72
C ILE A 66 16.18 -8.71 22.21
N LEU A 67 16.14 -9.72 23.08
CA LEU A 67 16.23 -9.56 24.53
C LEU A 67 17.60 -9.00 24.97
N GLU A 68 18.70 -9.46 24.37
CA GLU A 68 20.04 -8.93 24.60
C GLU A 68 20.16 -7.44 24.24
N GLN A 69 19.37 -6.93 23.28
CA GLN A 69 19.29 -5.51 22.96
C GLN A 69 18.25 -4.74 23.77
N SER A 70 17.42 -5.41 24.58
CA SER A 70 16.28 -4.80 25.27
C SER A 70 16.68 -3.59 26.13
N VAL A 71 17.81 -3.67 26.85
CA VAL A 71 18.31 -2.54 27.66
C VAL A 71 18.60 -1.29 26.81
N ARG A 72 19.19 -1.47 25.61
CA ARG A 72 19.49 -0.36 24.70
C ARG A 72 18.23 0.17 24.03
N LEU A 73 17.32 -0.72 23.64
CA LEU A 73 16.03 -0.36 23.07
C LEU A 73 15.15 0.38 24.09
N SER A 74 15.29 0.08 25.38
CA SER A 74 14.55 0.74 26.46
C SER A 74 14.86 2.22 26.58
N GLY A 75 16.12 2.63 26.39
CA GLY A 75 16.48 4.05 26.31
C GLY A 75 15.76 4.76 25.18
N LEU A 76 15.77 4.18 23.97
CA LEU A 76 15.09 4.75 22.79
C LEU A 76 13.56 4.73 22.94
N LEU A 77 12.99 3.68 23.52
CA LEU A 77 11.55 3.60 23.82
C LEU A 77 11.12 4.64 24.85
N ALA A 78 11.97 4.95 25.84
CA ALA A 78 11.66 5.96 26.85
C ALA A 78 11.54 7.37 26.25
N GLU A 79 12.20 7.63 25.12
CA GLU A 79 12.06 8.89 24.38
C GLU A 79 10.76 8.99 23.57
N ILE A 80 10.04 7.87 23.42
CA ILE A 80 8.78 7.79 22.68
C ILE A 80 7.60 7.75 23.67
N PRO A 81 6.78 8.81 23.72
CA PRO A 81 5.58 8.87 24.57
C PRO A 81 4.53 7.80 24.25
N PHE A 82 3.60 7.61 25.19
CA PHE A 82 2.45 6.69 25.09
C PHE A 82 1.23 7.30 24.37
N GLU A 83 1.29 8.58 24.03
CA GLU A 83 0.15 9.31 23.48
C GLU A 83 -0.18 8.88 22.05
N ALA A 84 -1.47 8.92 21.71
CA ALA A 84 -1.97 8.39 20.45
C ALA A 84 -1.45 9.16 19.23
N ILE A 85 -1.14 8.44 18.15
CA ILE A 85 -0.47 9.00 16.96
C ILE A 85 -1.22 10.19 16.33
N TYR A 86 -2.55 10.20 16.43
CA TYR A 86 -3.42 11.21 15.82
C TYR A 86 -3.54 12.50 16.65
N LEU A 87 -2.99 12.54 17.87
CA LEU A 87 -3.04 13.71 18.75
C LEU A 87 -1.90 14.69 18.52
N TYR A 88 -0.75 14.24 18.01
CA TYR A 88 0.38 15.12 17.73
C TYR A 88 0.02 16.16 16.68
N SER A 89 0.39 17.42 16.92
CA SER A 89 0.51 18.46 15.88
C SER A 89 1.55 18.08 14.82
N ASP A 90 1.62 18.83 13.72
CA ASP A 90 2.59 18.52 12.66
C ASP A 90 4.02 18.83 13.12
N GLU A 91 4.19 19.84 13.98
CA GLU A 91 5.45 20.20 14.63
C GLU A 91 5.92 19.11 15.59
N GLU A 92 5.08 18.68 16.55
CA GLU A 92 5.43 17.62 17.50
C GLU A 92 5.71 16.29 16.79
N TRP A 93 4.94 15.99 15.74
CA TRP A 93 5.16 14.79 14.94
C TRP A 93 6.49 14.84 14.18
N SER A 94 6.87 16.02 13.66
CA SER A 94 8.18 16.23 13.04
C SER A 94 9.33 16.00 14.03
N ASP A 95 9.16 16.38 15.29
CA ASP A 95 10.16 16.17 16.35
C ASP A 95 10.22 14.70 16.83
N LEU A 96 9.09 14.00 16.82
CA LEU A 96 9.00 12.60 17.25
C LEU A 96 9.52 11.62 16.18
N LYS A 97 9.33 11.93 14.90
CA LYS A 97 9.67 11.04 13.79
C LYS A 97 11.15 10.57 13.78
N PRO A 98 12.16 11.43 13.98
CA PRO A 98 13.56 10.99 14.06
C PRO A 98 13.82 9.99 15.20
N LYS A 99 13.09 10.09 16.31
CA LYS A 99 13.20 9.16 17.44
C LYS A 99 12.63 7.79 17.09
N ILE A 100 11.48 7.78 16.40
CA ILE A 100 10.89 6.55 15.84
C ILE A 100 11.84 5.91 14.83
N GLU A 101 12.42 6.69 13.93
CA GLU A 101 13.41 6.23 12.95
C GLU A 101 14.64 5.61 13.63
N ALA A 102 15.17 6.25 14.68
CA ALA A 102 16.29 5.73 15.44
C ALA A 102 15.95 4.40 16.14
N LEU A 103 14.78 4.29 16.76
CA LEU A 103 14.31 3.07 17.39
C LEU A 103 14.13 1.94 16.35
N LEU A 104 13.43 2.20 15.24
CA LEU A 104 13.26 1.24 14.16
C LEU A 104 14.60 0.81 13.58
N GLY A 105 15.49 1.76 13.29
CA GLY A 105 16.85 1.51 12.82
C GLY A 105 17.62 0.58 13.76
N LYS A 106 17.47 0.79 15.08
CA LYS A 106 18.09 -0.09 16.07
C LYS A 106 17.47 -1.49 16.06
N MET A 107 16.15 -1.61 15.98
CA MET A 107 15.48 -2.92 15.94
C MET A 107 15.84 -3.71 14.67
N ILE A 108 15.81 -3.08 13.49
CA ILE A 108 16.10 -3.78 12.23
C ILE A 108 17.58 -4.13 12.05
N SER A 109 18.47 -3.48 12.83
CA SER A 109 19.88 -3.86 12.90
C SER A 109 20.10 -5.24 13.53
N ILE A 110 19.10 -5.73 14.27
CA ILE A 110 19.11 -7.09 14.84
C ILE A 110 18.89 -8.09 13.71
N ARG A 111 19.82 -9.02 13.53
CA ARG A 111 19.73 -10.05 12.49
C ARG A 111 18.40 -10.82 12.60
N GLY A 112 17.68 -10.94 11.48
CA GLY A 112 16.39 -11.63 11.39
C GLY A 112 15.16 -10.78 11.73
N VAL A 113 15.38 -9.59 12.29
CA VAL A 113 14.31 -8.64 12.63
C VAL A 113 14.15 -7.63 11.49
N GLY A 114 13.02 -7.69 10.79
CA GLY A 114 12.60 -6.69 9.81
C GLY A 114 11.50 -5.79 10.36
N VAL A 115 11.07 -4.81 9.54
CA VAL A 115 10.02 -3.83 9.88
C VAL A 115 8.78 -4.51 10.47
N GLU A 116 8.25 -5.56 9.84
CA GLU A 116 7.00 -6.22 10.28
C GLU A 116 7.09 -6.76 11.72
N LYS A 117 8.23 -7.36 12.08
CA LYS A 117 8.46 -7.90 13.42
C LYS A 117 8.67 -6.76 14.42
N SER A 118 9.41 -5.73 14.02
CA SER A 118 9.62 -4.54 14.85
C SER A 118 8.29 -3.87 15.19
N MET A 119 7.45 -3.61 14.18
CA MET A 119 6.18 -2.92 14.36
C MET A 119 5.18 -3.71 15.23
N LYS A 120 5.15 -5.05 15.14
CA LYS A 120 4.37 -5.90 16.06
C LYS A 120 4.81 -5.73 17.52
N ILE A 121 6.11 -5.78 17.78
CA ILE A 121 6.63 -5.59 19.15
C ILE A 121 6.37 -4.16 19.63
N LEU A 122 6.57 -3.16 18.76
CA LEU A 122 6.36 -1.76 19.11
C LEU A 122 4.88 -1.43 19.39
N HIS A 123 3.95 -2.02 18.64
CA HIS A 123 2.52 -1.93 18.93
C HIS A 123 2.19 -2.44 20.34
N LEU A 124 2.79 -3.57 20.77
CA LEU A 124 2.60 -4.08 22.13
C LEU A 124 3.08 -3.09 23.22
N LYS A 125 4.06 -2.24 22.89
CA LYS A 125 4.62 -1.23 23.82
C LYS A 125 3.91 0.11 23.79
N ARG A 126 3.35 0.49 22.64
CA ARG A 126 2.66 1.77 22.43
C ARG A 126 1.44 1.53 21.52
N PRO A 127 0.39 0.86 22.01
CA PRO A 127 -0.73 0.40 21.17
C PRO A 127 -1.57 1.54 20.58
N GLU A 128 -1.48 2.73 21.17
CA GLU A 128 -2.11 3.97 20.67
C GLU A 128 -1.24 4.73 19.65
N LEU A 129 0.06 4.43 19.56
CA LEU A 129 0.99 5.14 18.68
C LEU A 129 1.36 4.35 17.43
N PHE A 130 1.71 3.07 17.59
CA PHE A 130 2.16 2.25 16.47
C PHE A 130 1.01 1.36 15.98
N PRO A 131 0.62 1.38 14.69
CA PRO A 131 -0.14 0.28 14.10
C PRO A 131 0.77 -0.94 13.96
N VAL A 132 0.18 -2.12 13.75
CA VAL A 132 0.95 -3.36 13.55
C VAL A 132 1.79 -3.26 12.28
N LEU A 133 1.30 -2.56 11.25
CA LEU A 133 2.03 -2.25 10.01
C LEU A 133 2.80 -3.45 9.44
N ASP A 134 2.10 -4.55 9.20
CA ASP A 134 2.68 -5.67 8.47
C ASP A 134 2.88 -5.32 6.97
N ALA A 135 3.44 -6.24 6.19
CA ALA A 135 3.66 -6.00 4.76
C ALA A 135 2.38 -5.65 3.99
N TYR A 136 1.23 -6.22 4.37
CA TYR A 136 -0.03 -5.93 3.69
C TYR A 136 -0.50 -4.52 4.00
N VAL A 137 -0.43 -4.09 5.26
CA VAL A 137 -0.81 -2.72 5.63
C VAL A 137 0.14 -1.70 5.01
N ILE A 138 1.46 -1.94 5.02
CA ILE A 138 2.43 -1.05 4.38
C ILE A 138 2.18 -0.96 2.87
N GLN A 139 1.98 -2.09 2.20
CA GLN A 139 1.69 -2.10 0.76
C GLN A 139 0.35 -1.44 0.44
N PHE A 140 -0.66 -1.65 1.26
CA PHE A 140 -1.97 -1.02 1.10
C PHE A 140 -1.89 0.51 1.16
N LEU A 141 -1.17 1.04 2.15
CA LEU A 141 -1.06 2.48 2.40
C LEU A 141 -0.13 3.16 1.39
N THR A 142 1.02 2.55 1.12
CA THR A 142 2.09 3.20 0.34
C THR A 142 2.08 2.86 -1.14
N GLY A 143 1.31 1.83 -1.53
CA GLY A 143 1.34 1.19 -2.85
C GLY A 143 2.54 0.28 -3.08
N LYS A 144 3.61 0.44 -2.28
CA LYS A 144 4.87 -0.24 -2.48
C LYS A 144 4.99 -1.44 -1.55
N PRO A 145 5.34 -2.64 -2.06
CA PRO A 145 5.65 -3.76 -1.19
C PRO A 145 6.91 -3.44 -0.39
N LEU A 146 7.00 -3.96 0.84
CA LEU A 146 8.29 -4.02 1.53
C LEU A 146 9.27 -4.82 0.66
N SER A 147 10.48 -4.30 0.50
CA SER A 147 11.53 -5.02 -0.24
C SER A 147 11.79 -6.40 0.38
N SER A 148 12.41 -7.30 -0.37
CA SER A 148 12.79 -8.64 0.13
C SER A 148 13.69 -8.58 1.39
N SER A 149 14.38 -7.46 1.61
CA SER A 149 15.18 -7.24 2.82
C SER A 149 14.36 -6.86 4.06
N GLN A 150 13.10 -6.46 3.90
CA GLN A 150 12.20 -5.98 4.97
C GLN A 150 12.83 -4.89 5.87
N ARG A 151 13.76 -4.10 5.34
CA ARG A 151 14.58 -3.10 6.07
C ARG A 151 14.33 -1.65 5.67
N ASP A 152 13.26 -1.39 4.92
CA ASP A 152 12.95 -0.04 4.45
C ASP A 152 12.26 0.79 5.55
N ILE A 153 13.07 1.45 6.39
CA ILE A 153 12.60 2.34 7.46
C ILE A 153 11.78 3.49 6.87
N GLY A 154 12.23 4.08 5.76
CA GLY A 154 11.56 5.21 5.14
C GLY A 154 10.15 4.86 4.71
N LEU A 155 9.94 3.64 4.19
CA LEU A 155 8.61 3.16 3.85
C LEU A 155 7.72 2.93 5.09
N ALA A 156 8.27 2.41 6.18
CA ALA A 156 7.55 2.22 7.44
C ALA A 156 7.10 3.56 8.04
N VAL A 157 7.99 4.56 8.07
CA VAL A 157 7.70 5.91 8.56
C VAL A 157 6.68 6.61 7.68
N LYS A 158 6.77 6.45 6.35
CA LYS A 158 5.76 6.95 5.43
C LYS A 158 4.38 6.30 5.69
N ALA A 159 4.35 5.01 6.01
CA ALA A 159 3.10 4.34 6.39
C ALA A 159 2.54 4.88 7.72
N LEU A 160 3.39 5.22 8.69
CA LEU A 160 2.97 5.91 9.93
C LEU A 160 2.40 7.30 9.64
N ASP A 161 3.04 8.11 8.78
CA ASP A 161 2.52 9.42 8.35
C ASP A 161 1.11 9.31 7.77
N LEU A 162 0.91 8.36 6.85
CA LEU A 162 -0.39 8.12 6.23
C LEU A 162 -1.43 7.64 7.26
N SER A 163 -1.02 6.75 8.16
CA SER A 163 -1.90 6.24 9.23
C SER A 163 -2.39 7.37 10.13
N ARG A 164 -1.45 8.21 10.60
CA ARG A 164 -1.75 9.41 11.40
C ARG A 164 -2.75 10.31 10.68
N GLU A 165 -2.47 10.68 9.44
CA GLU A 165 -3.30 11.63 8.70
C GLU A 165 -4.70 11.09 8.42
N ILE A 166 -4.83 9.81 8.05
CA ILE A 166 -6.13 9.18 7.79
C ILE A 166 -6.97 9.11 9.08
N ILE A 167 -6.38 8.77 10.22
CA ILE A 167 -7.09 8.72 11.49
C ILE A 167 -7.48 10.13 11.94
N ARG A 168 -6.52 11.08 11.92
CA ARG A 168 -6.73 12.47 12.37
C ARG A 168 -7.85 13.16 11.60
N THR A 169 -7.86 13.05 10.28
CA THR A 169 -8.89 13.66 9.42
C THR A 169 -10.29 13.04 9.58
N GLN A 170 -10.38 11.86 10.19
CA GLN A 170 -11.64 11.12 10.38
C GLN A 170 -11.87 10.74 11.85
N ILE A 171 -11.31 11.52 12.78
CA ILE A 171 -11.29 11.17 14.21
C ILE A 171 -12.68 10.94 14.79
N MET A 172 -13.67 11.72 14.37
CA MET A 172 -15.07 11.56 14.80
C MET A 172 -15.63 10.19 14.41
N TRP A 173 -15.31 9.70 13.21
CA TRP A 173 -15.76 8.40 12.70
C TRP A 173 -15.06 7.24 13.40
N PHE A 174 -13.75 7.36 13.66
CA PHE A 174 -13.03 6.36 14.44
C PHE A 174 -13.49 6.31 15.90
N THR A 175 -13.80 7.45 16.50
CA THR A 175 -14.38 7.54 17.85
C THR A 175 -15.73 6.83 17.92
N GLU A 176 -16.60 7.03 16.92
CA GLU A 176 -17.90 6.36 16.85
C GLU A 176 -17.76 4.86 16.59
N LEU A 177 -16.82 4.44 15.71
CA LEU A 177 -16.49 3.04 15.49
C LEU A 177 -16.03 2.36 16.79
N GLN A 178 -15.09 2.96 17.51
CA GLN A 178 -14.57 2.40 18.76
C GLN A 178 -15.67 2.27 19.81
N ARG A 179 -16.55 3.29 19.94
CA ARG A 179 -17.72 3.24 20.82
C ARG A 179 -18.69 2.12 20.45
N GLY A 180 -18.98 1.95 19.15
CA GLY A 180 -19.85 0.88 18.64
C GLY A 180 -19.28 -0.54 18.83
N LEU A 181 -18.00 -0.63 19.18
CA LEU A 181 -17.27 -1.88 19.47
C LEU A 181 -16.95 -2.03 20.96
N GLY A 182 -17.51 -1.20 21.84
CA GLY A 182 -17.22 -1.24 23.28
C GLY A 182 -17.62 -2.53 24.00
N ASN A 183 -18.36 -3.43 23.33
CA ASN A 183 -18.73 -4.75 23.83
C ASN A 183 -17.84 -5.90 23.30
N LEU A 184 -16.75 -5.60 22.58
CA LEU A 184 -15.76 -6.62 22.24
C LEU A 184 -15.10 -7.15 23.51
N LEU A 185 -14.77 -8.45 23.52
CA LEU A 185 -14.10 -9.09 24.66
C LEU A 185 -12.73 -8.44 24.95
N ILE A 186 -12.01 -8.06 23.90
CA ILE A 186 -10.72 -7.37 23.97
C ILE A 186 -10.93 -5.99 23.32
N PRO A 187 -10.82 -4.89 24.08
CA PRO A 187 -10.91 -3.54 23.53
C PRO A 187 -9.79 -3.28 22.52
N LEU A 188 -10.12 -2.59 21.43
CA LEU A 188 -9.16 -2.22 20.39
C LEU A 188 -8.92 -0.71 20.40
N THR A 189 -7.65 -0.31 20.27
CA THR A 189 -7.25 1.09 20.08
C THR A 189 -7.70 1.60 18.71
N MET A 190 -7.82 2.92 18.53
CA MET A 190 -8.18 3.46 17.20
C MET A 190 -7.15 3.09 16.13
N VAL A 191 -5.88 3.06 16.52
CA VAL A 191 -4.78 2.67 15.64
C VAL A 191 -4.90 1.20 15.23
N ARG A 192 -5.29 0.31 16.14
CA ARG A 192 -5.53 -1.10 15.81
C ARG A 192 -6.76 -1.29 14.94
N LEU A 193 -7.84 -0.55 15.19
CA LEU A 193 -9.04 -0.54 14.33
C LEU A 193 -8.67 -0.13 12.90
N PHE A 194 -7.90 0.94 12.73
CA PHE A 194 -7.40 1.39 11.44
C PHE A 194 -6.56 0.31 10.74
N ASP A 195 -5.62 -0.30 11.47
CA ASP A 195 -4.74 -1.35 10.96
C ASP A 195 -5.53 -2.56 10.45
N ILE A 196 -6.53 -3.04 11.21
CA ILE A 196 -7.43 -4.14 10.80
C ILE A 196 -8.22 -3.79 9.54
N LEU A 197 -8.74 -2.56 9.42
CA LEU A 197 -9.46 -2.14 8.22
C LEU A 197 -8.55 -2.13 6.99
N CYS A 198 -7.32 -1.63 7.12
CA CYS A 198 -6.32 -1.66 6.04
C CYS A 198 -5.95 -3.08 5.65
N TRP A 199 -5.65 -3.91 6.64
CA TRP A 199 -5.21 -5.29 6.45
C TRP A 199 -6.30 -6.13 5.79
N SER A 200 -7.53 -6.09 6.32
CA SER A 200 -8.65 -6.86 5.79
C SER A 200 -9.04 -6.40 4.39
N THR A 201 -8.97 -5.10 4.10
CA THR A 201 -9.13 -4.60 2.72
C THR A 201 -8.12 -5.25 1.79
N TYR A 202 -6.84 -5.18 2.14
CA TYR A 202 -5.78 -5.64 1.25
C TYR A 202 -5.83 -7.16 1.08
N LYS A 203 -5.84 -7.91 2.19
CA LYS A 203 -5.83 -9.38 2.17
C LYS A 203 -7.13 -9.94 1.58
N TRP A 204 -8.28 -9.54 2.09
CA TRP A 204 -9.55 -10.19 1.74
C TRP A 204 -10.13 -9.65 0.44
N ASP A 205 -10.20 -8.33 0.28
CA ASP A 205 -10.90 -7.73 -0.86
C ASP A 205 -9.99 -7.56 -2.09
N MET A 206 -8.74 -7.13 -1.91
CA MET A 206 -7.83 -6.88 -3.04
C MET A 206 -7.11 -8.15 -3.51
N LEU A 207 -6.59 -8.96 -2.59
CA LEU A 207 -5.93 -10.22 -2.93
C LEU A 207 -6.90 -11.42 -3.06
N GLY A 208 -8.17 -11.27 -2.66
CA GLY A 208 -9.14 -12.36 -2.67
C GLY A 208 -8.83 -13.49 -1.67
N ARG A 209 -7.95 -13.25 -0.68
CA ARG A 209 -7.49 -14.26 0.28
C ARG A 209 -8.33 -14.23 1.54
N THR A 210 -9.53 -14.80 1.48
CA THR A 210 -10.52 -14.74 2.57
C THR A 210 -10.33 -15.78 3.67
N SER A 211 -9.45 -16.77 3.49
CA SER A 211 -9.20 -17.78 4.52
C SER A 211 -8.49 -17.20 5.74
N ALA A 212 -8.99 -17.56 6.92
CA ALA A 212 -8.48 -17.19 8.22
C ALA A 212 -8.35 -18.44 9.12
N PRO A 213 -7.59 -18.38 10.23
CA PRO A 213 -7.38 -19.53 11.11
C PRO A 213 -8.66 -20.12 11.71
N ARG A 214 -9.68 -19.28 11.97
CA ARG A 214 -10.94 -19.69 12.61
C ARG A 214 -12.15 -19.62 11.68
N GLY A 215 -11.96 -19.31 10.39
CA GLY A 215 -13.08 -19.18 9.45
C GLY A 215 -12.71 -18.65 8.08
N VAL A 216 -13.72 -18.20 7.33
CA VAL A 216 -13.57 -17.59 6.01
C VAL A 216 -14.31 -16.26 6.00
N ALA A 217 -13.62 -15.19 5.61
CA ALA A 217 -14.25 -13.89 5.44
C ALA A 217 -15.32 -13.98 4.35
N SER A 218 -16.54 -13.59 4.70
CA SER A 218 -17.73 -13.71 3.86
C SER A 218 -18.36 -12.35 3.55
N LYS A 219 -18.02 -11.32 4.33
CA LYS A 219 -18.56 -9.97 4.17
C LYS A 219 -17.54 -9.09 3.44
N SER A 220 -17.58 -9.10 2.10
CA SER A 220 -16.95 -8.01 1.36
C SER A 220 -17.79 -6.74 1.57
N LEU A 221 -17.22 -5.76 2.27
CA LEU A 221 -17.89 -4.50 2.59
C LEU A 221 -17.40 -3.35 1.72
N ILE A 222 -16.50 -3.63 0.78
CA ILE A 222 -16.04 -2.62 -0.16
C ILE A 222 -17.02 -2.56 -1.30
N SER A 223 -17.97 -1.63 -1.19
CA SER A 223 -18.57 -1.08 -2.40
C SER A 223 -17.45 -0.34 -3.13
N TYR A 224 -16.90 -0.94 -4.19
CA TYR A 224 -16.11 -0.18 -5.16
C TYR A 224 -17.07 0.79 -5.83
N SER A 225 -17.24 1.96 -5.21
CA SER A 225 -18.22 2.91 -5.68
C SER A 225 -17.77 3.42 -7.04
N LYS A 226 -18.35 2.85 -8.10
CA LYS A 226 -18.24 3.37 -9.47
C LYS A 226 -18.79 4.81 -9.58
N HIS A 227 -19.43 5.33 -8.53
CA HIS A 227 -20.18 6.59 -8.53
C HIS A 227 -19.88 7.53 -7.36
N ALA A 228 -18.91 7.24 -6.49
CA ALA A 228 -18.48 8.20 -5.50
C ALA A 228 -17.85 9.36 -6.28
N LYS A 229 -18.59 10.48 -6.37
CA LYS A 229 -18.04 11.73 -6.89
C LYS A 229 -16.72 11.93 -6.14
N PRO A 230 -15.58 12.05 -6.84
CA PRO A 230 -14.31 12.28 -6.18
C PRO A 230 -14.52 13.47 -5.25
N VAL A 231 -14.30 13.26 -3.95
CA VAL A 231 -14.15 14.37 -3.02
C VAL A 231 -13.01 15.16 -3.62
N PRO A 232 -13.19 16.44 -4.00
CA PRO A 232 -12.10 17.22 -4.54
C PRO A 232 -11.09 17.39 -3.43
N VAL A 233 -10.13 16.48 -3.36
CA VAL A 233 -8.90 16.71 -2.64
C VAL A 233 -8.29 17.89 -3.36
N LYS A 234 -8.40 19.08 -2.76
CA LYS A 234 -7.57 20.21 -3.14
C LYS A 234 -6.15 19.88 -2.70
N VAL A 235 -5.52 18.94 -3.41
CA VAL A 235 -4.08 18.92 -3.51
C VAL A 235 -3.78 20.28 -4.13
N LYS A 236 -3.18 21.19 -3.35
CA LYS A 236 -2.46 22.31 -3.93
C LYS A 236 -1.33 21.67 -4.75
N LEU A 237 -1.66 21.27 -5.97
CA LEU A 237 -0.68 21.10 -7.02
C LEU A 237 0.01 22.45 -7.10
N ILE A 238 1.22 22.51 -6.56
CA ILE A 238 2.15 23.58 -6.90
C ILE A 238 2.13 23.59 -8.42
N PRO A 239 1.69 24.67 -9.08
CA PRO A 239 1.70 24.73 -10.54
C PRO A 239 3.15 24.55 -10.96
N SER A 240 3.50 23.34 -11.40
CA SER A 240 4.72 23.13 -12.13
C SER A 240 4.61 24.06 -13.33
N LYS A 241 5.47 25.08 -13.37
CA LYS A 241 5.57 25.97 -14.54
C LYS A 241 5.70 25.05 -15.75
N ALA A 242 4.73 25.15 -16.66
CA ALA A 242 4.78 24.39 -17.90
C ALA A 242 6.18 24.55 -18.49
N PRO A 243 6.93 23.46 -18.71
CA PRO A 243 8.28 23.56 -19.24
C PRO A 243 8.22 24.33 -20.55
N VAL A 244 9.07 25.35 -20.66
CA VAL A 244 9.22 26.16 -21.87
C VAL A 244 9.59 25.19 -22.99
N ARG A 245 8.66 24.99 -23.94
CA ARG A 245 8.87 24.11 -25.09
C ARG A 245 9.99 24.69 -25.94
N THR A 246 11.15 24.07 -25.92
CA THR A 246 12.16 24.27 -26.97
C THR A 246 11.64 23.61 -28.26
N PRO A 247 11.86 24.25 -29.43
CA PRO A 247 11.19 23.91 -30.69
C PRO A 247 11.57 22.56 -31.34
N GLU A 248 12.37 21.71 -30.69
CA GLU A 248 12.82 20.42 -31.24
C GLU A 248 12.44 19.19 -30.41
N SER A 249 11.68 19.35 -29.32
CA SER A 249 11.26 18.20 -28.52
C SER A 249 10.14 17.40 -29.22
N PRO A 250 10.25 16.07 -29.34
CA PRO A 250 9.19 15.24 -29.92
C PRO A 250 7.90 15.40 -29.13
N SER A 251 6.76 15.31 -29.81
CA SER A 251 5.47 15.39 -29.12
C SER A 251 5.29 14.22 -28.16
N ALA A 252 4.53 14.41 -27.08
CA ALA A 252 4.25 13.33 -26.13
C ALA A 252 3.64 12.10 -26.83
N SER A 253 2.72 12.31 -27.78
CA SER A 253 2.13 11.25 -28.59
C SER A 253 3.17 10.48 -29.41
N SER A 254 4.13 11.16 -30.04
CA SER A 254 5.15 10.46 -30.82
C SER A 254 6.07 9.63 -29.93
N VAL A 255 6.46 10.13 -28.74
CA VAL A 255 7.25 9.34 -27.77
C VAL A 255 6.52 8.07 -27.35
N VAL A 256 5.22 8.15 -27.07
CA VAL A 256 4.40 6.99 -26.67
C VAL A 256 4.27 5.99 -27.82
N ILE A 257 4.08 6.47 -29.06
CA ILE A 257 4.01 5.61 -30.26
C ILE A 257 5.34 4.91 -30.52
N ASP A 258 6.46 5.63 -30.41
CA ASP A 258 7.79 5.05 -30.60
C ASP A 258 8.08 3.97 -29.56
N PHE A 259 7.75 4.24 -28.28
CA PHE A 259 7.89 3.25 -27.22
C PHE A 259 7.03 2.01 -27.49
N PHE A 260 5.78 2.18 -27.92
CA PHE A 260 4.91 1.07 -28.30
C PHE A 260 5.49 0.22 -29.44
N ASN A 261 6.07 0.86 -30.46
CA ASN A 261 6.70 0.17 -31.59
C ASN A 261 7.96 -0.60 -31.13
N VAL A 262 8.75 -0.02 -30.22
CA VAL A 262 9.89 -0.71 -29.59
C VAL A 262 9.42 -1.95 -28.81
N LEU A 263 8.34 -1.85 -28.04
CA LEU A 263 7.76 -3.01 -27.34
C LEU A 263 7.23 -4.07 -28.31
N SER A 264 6.69 -3.67 -29.46
CA SER A 264 6.12 -4.57 -30.46
C SER A 264 7.17 -5.34 -31.27
N THR A 265 8.37 -4.78 -31.41
CA THR A 265 9.49 -5.40 -32.14
C THR A 265 10.36 -6.28 -31.24
N LYS A 266 10.47 -5.96 -29.95
CA LYS A 266 11.27 -6.72 -28.98
C LYS A 266 10.48 -7.91 -28.41
N ALA A 267 10.33 -8.98 -29.18
CA ALA A 267 9.87 -10.29 -28.68
C ALA A 267 10.95 -11.03 -27.84
N LYS A 268 11.88 -10.30 -27.20
CA LYS A 268 13.07 -10.91 -26.60
C LYS A 268 12.75 -11.68 -25.31
N TYR A 269 11.63 -11.35 -24.64
CA TYR A 269 11.10 -12.05 -23.46
C TYR A 269 9.58 -11.87 -23.39
N GLY A 270 8.81 -12.97 -23.26
CA GLY A 270 7.35 -12.99 -23.13
C GLY A 270 6.58 -13.37 -24.40
N VAL A 271 5.25 -13.51 -24.29
CA VAL A 271 4.39 -13.78 -25.45
C VAL A 271 4.28 -12.50 -26.29
N ARG A 272 4.43 -12.63 -27.61
CA ARG A 272 4.37 -11.49 -28.53
C ARG A 272 3.07 -10.72 -28.32
N GLY A 273 3.17 -9.44 -27.97
CA GLY A 273 2.03 -8.53 -27.85
C GLY A 273 1.57 -8.18 -26.43
N GLU A 274 2.09 -8.80 -25.37
CA GLU A 274 1.67 -8.51 -23.97
C GLU A 274 2.04 -7.08 -23.54
N LYS A 275 3.30 -6.68 -23.71
CA LYS A 275 3.78 -5.35 -23.29
C LYS A 275 3.11 -4.19 -24.06
N PRO A 276 2.95 -4.26 -25.40
CA PRO A 276 2.17 -3.26 -26.14
C PRO A 276 0.70 -3.20 -25.67
N MET A 277 0.08 -4.33 -25.34
CA MET A 277 -1.28 -4.37 -24.81
C MET A 277 -1.41 -3.60 -23.47
N ALA A 278 -0.38 -3.60 -22.63
CA ALA A 278 -0.38 -2.80 -21.40
C ALA A 278 -0.37 -1.29 -21.65
N VAL A 279 0.32 -0.81 -22.71
CA VAL A 279 0.27 0.60 -23.12
C VAL A 279 -1.15 0.97 -23.58
N LEU A 280 -1.80 0.10 -24.36
CA LEU A 280 -3.19 0.28 -24.79
C LEU A 280 -4.15 0.33 -23.60
N ALA A 281 -3.96 -0.56 -22.62
CA ALA A 281 -4.77 -0.59 -21.40
C ALA A 281 -4.64 0.71 -20.59
N VAL A 282 -3.43 1.25 -20.46
CA VAL A 282 -3.21 2.55 -19.79
C VAL A 282 -3.91 3.68 -20.52
N LEU A 283 -3.77 3.78 -21.84
CA LEU A 283 -4.42 4.84 -22.62
C LEU A 283 -5.96 4.71 -22.60
N GLU A 284 -6.49 3.48 -22.69
CA GLU A 284 -7.93 3.26 -22.60
C GLU A 284 -8.46 3.61 -21.21
N TYR A 285 -7.74 3.27 -20.15
CA TYR A 285 -8.07 3.63 -18.78
C TYR A 285 -8.12 5.16 -18.61
N LEU A 286 -7.07 5.88 -19.04
CA LEU A 286 -7.03 7.34 -18.97
C LEU A 286 -8.14 7.99 -19.79
N MET A 287 -8.44 7.45 -20.99
CA MET A 287 -9.54 7.91 -21.85
C MET A 287 -10.90 7.74 -21.16
N LYS A 288 -11.19 6.56 -20.60
CA LYS A 288 -12.45 6.25 -19.92
C LYS A 288 -12.65 7.08 -18.65
N THR A 289 -11.57 7.32 -17.91
CA THR A 289 -11.61 8.05 -16.62
C THR A 289 -11.40 9.56 -16.77
N ARG A 290 -11.00 10.04 -17.96
CA ARG A 290 -10.66 11.43 -18.27
C ARG A 290 -9.54 12.01 -17.38
N GLN A 291 -8.67 11.16 -16.85
CA GLN A 291 -7.51 11.56 -16.08
C GLN A 291 -6.39 12.07 -17.00
N ILE A 292 -5.61 13.02 -16.50
CA ILE A 292 -4.45 13.63 -17.16
C ILE A 292 -3.36 13.89 -16.11
N GLY A 293 -2.10 14.07 -16.51
CA GLY A 293 -1.02 14.40 -15.58
C GLY A 293 -0.53 13.24 -14.71
N VAL A 294 -0.99 12.01 -14.96
CA VAL A 294 -0.55 10.82 -14.23
C VAL A 294 0.58 10.15 -15.02
N ARG A 295 1.70 9.84 -14.35
CA ARG A 295 2.85 9.19 -15.00
C ARG A 295 2.55 7.73 -15.28
N PHE A 296 3.25 7.15 -16.24
CA PHE A 296 3.03 5.76 -16.64
C PHE A 296 3.35 4.79 -15.49
N LEU A 297 4.46 4.96 -14.80
CA LEU A 297 4.83 4.13 -13.65
C LEU A 297 3.80 4.18 -12.53
N ASP A 298 3.22 5.36 -12.27
CA ASP A 298 2.18 5.51 -11.25
C ASP A 298 0.91 4.74 -11.65
N LEU A 299 0.58 4.66 -12.94
CA LEU A 299 -0.56 3.88 -13.46
C LEU A 299 -0.34 2.36 -13.36
N LEU A 300 0.92 1.93 -13.29
CA LEU A 300 1.32 0.54 -13.05
C LEU A 300 1.56 0.24 -11.57
N ASP A 301 1.22 1.18 -10.68
CA ASP A 301 1.30 1.04 -9.24
C ASP A 301 -0.08 1.33 -8.60
N TYR A 302 -0.23 1.04 -7.31
CA TYR A 302 -1.43 1.37 -6.58
C TYR A 302 -1.58 2.90 -6.43
N PRO A 303 -2.82 3.43 -6.48
CA PRO A 303 -4.11 2.70 -6.51
C PRO A 303 -4.60 2.31 -7.92
N TYR A 304 -3.87 2.64 -8.98
CA TYR A 304 -4.31 2.47 -10.36
C TYR A 304 -4.19 1.04 -10.87
N TYR A 305 -3.22 0.29 -10.35
CA TYR A 305 -2.81 -1.04 -10.76
C TYR A 305 -3.98 -1.97 -11.12
N GLU A 306 -4.91 -2.22 -10.20
CA GLU A 306 -6.00 -3.18 -10.44
C GLU A 306 -6.99 -2.70 -11.52
N ARG A 307 -7.19 -1.39 -11.66
CA ARG A 307 -8.09 -0.84 -12.68
C ARG A 307 -7.46 -0.90 -14.07
N VAL A 308 -6.17 -0.59 -14.16
CA VAL A 308 -5.40 -0.75 -15.40
C VAL A 308 -5.29 -2.22 -15.77
N ARG A 309 -5.03 -3.11 -14.80
CA ARG A 309 -5.05 -4.57 -14.98
C ARG A 309 -6.39 -5.08 -15.50
N THR A 310 -7.50 -4.62 -14.92
CA THR A 310 -8.84 -4.99 -15.41
C THR A 310 -9.05 -4.55 -16.86
N THR A 311 -8.57 -3.36 -17.21
CA THR A 311 -8.63 -2.83 -18.58
C THR A 311 -7.76 -3.65 -19.53
N TYR A 312 -6.57 -4.05 -19.07
CA TYR A 312 -5.66 -4.93 -19.80
C TYR A 312 -6.30 -6.28 -20.10
N ILE A 313 -6.86 -6.96 -19.09
CA ILE A 313 -7.51 -8.26 -19.25
C ILE A 313 -8.64 -8.16 -20.28
N ALA A 314 -9.50 -7.13 -20.17
CA ALA A 314 -10.61 -6.94 -21.10
C ALA A 314 -10.15 -6.69 -22.55
N LEU A 315 -9.07 -5.92 -22.76
CA LEU A 315 -8.52 -5.71 -24.10
C LEU A 315 -7.82 -6.97 -24.63
N ALA A 316 -7.10 -7.69 -23.78
CA ALA A 316 -6.42 -8.93 -24.11
C ALA A 316 -7.38 -10.06 -24.48
N GLU A 317 -8.51 -10.18 -23.80
CA GLU A 317 -9.58 -11.12 -24.16
C GLU A 317 -10.25 -10.77 -25.48
N LYS A 318 -10.38 -9.47 -25.78
CA LYS A 318 -11.08 -8.98 -26.97
C LYS A 318 -10.21 -8.99 -28.23
N PHE A 319 -8.94 -8.65 -28.10
CA PHE A 319 -8.05 -8.38 -29.22
C PHE A 319 -6.73 -9.18 -29.16
N GLY A 320 -6.39 -9.74 -28.01
CA GLY A 320 -5.17 -10.53 -27.83
C GLY A 320 -5.35 -11.99 -28.24
N SER A 321 -4.24 -12.70 -28.36
CA SER A 321 -4.18 -14.15 -28.60
C SER A 321 -3.60 -14.91 -27.40
N PHE A 322 -3.70 -14.33 -26.19
CA PHE A 322 -3.10 -14.88 -24.97
C PHE A 322 -4.09 -15.85 -24.30
N PRO A 323 -3.67 -17.09 -23.98
CA PRO A 323 -4.54 -18.05 -23.30
C PRO A 323 -4.83 -17.67 -21.83
N ASP A 324 -3.96 -16.88 -21.20
CA ASP A 324 -4.13 -16.38 -19.82
C ASP A 324 -3.68 -14.91 -19.70
N PRO A 325 -4.58 -13.94 -19.98
CA PRO A 325 -4.29 -12.52 -19.81
C PRO A 325 -3.91 -12.13 -18.37
N SER A 326 -4.51 -12.76 -17.37
CA SER A 326 -4.25 -12.44 -15.97
C SER A 326 -2.83 -12.84 -15.55
N GLY A 327 -2.40 -14.04 -15.94
CA GLY A 327 -1.03 -14.50 -15.78
C GLY A 327 -0.04 -13.62 -16.54
N SER A 328 -0.37 -13.28 -17.79
CA SER A 328 0.45 -12.40 -18.64
C SER A 328 0.72 -11.05 -17.98
N TRP A 329 -0.32 -10.39 -17.43
CA TRP A 329 -0.17 -9.14 -16.67
C TRP A 329 0.79 -9.32 -15.49
N SER A 330 0.61 -10.40 -14.72
CA SER A 330 1.45 -10.71 -13.57
C SER A 330 2.92 -10.94 -13.94
N VAL A 331 3.21 -11.41 -15.15
CA VAL A 331 4.58 -11.53 -15.66
C VAL A 331 5.16 -10.16 -15.99
N ILE A 332 4.44 -9.33 -16.75
CA ILE A 332 4.97 -8.04 -17.23
C ILE A 332 5.09 -6.98 -16.13
N THR A 333 4.20 -6.99 -15.11
CA THR A 333 4.21 -6.00 -14.03
C THR A 333 4.53 -6.58 -12.64
N GLY A 334 4.62 -7.90 -12.49
CA GLY A 334 4.86 -8.54 -11.19
C GLY A 334 6.33 -8.59 -10.81
N ARG A 335 6.83 -9.74 -10.31
CA ARG A 335 8.16 -9.84 -9.69
C ARG A 335 9.33 -9.37 -10.58
N GLY A 336 9.21 -9.57 -11.90
CA GLY A 336 10.23 -9.13 -12.85
C GLY A 336 10.18 -7.64 -13.17
N MET A 337 9.05 -6.98 -12.92
CA MET A 337 8.79 -5.57 -13.27
C MET A 337 9.32 -5.20 -14.66
N GLU A 338 9.13 -6.10 -15.64
CA GLU A 338 9.79 -5.98 -16.95
C GLU A 338 9.35 -4.71 -17.67
N LEU A 339 8.04 -4.41 -17.65
CA LEU A 339 7.50 -3.21 -18.28
C LEU A 339 7.97 -1.95 -17.56
N GLN A 340 7.95 -1.93 -16.23
CA GLN A 340 8.42 -0.78 -15.45
C GLN A 340 9.91 -0.53 -15.68
N SER A 341 10.73 -1.58 -15.76
CA SER A 341 12.16 -1.46 -16.07
C SER A 341 12.37 -0.82 -17.44
N LEU A 342 11.62 -1.26 -18.47
CA LEU A 342 11.68 -0.65 -19.81
C LEU A 342 11.23 0.81 -19.82
N ILE A 343 10.23 1.18 -19.01
CA ILE A 343 9.78 2.57 -18.85
C ILE A 343 10.87 3.41 -18.19
N VAL A 344 11.53 2.89 -17.15
CA VAL A 344 12.66 3.54 -16.47
C VAL A 344 13.84 3.73 -17.42
N ASP A 345 14.16 2.70 -18.21
CA ASP A 345 15.28 2.73 -19.18
C ASP A 345 15.06 3.76 -20.29
N ASP A 346 13.83 3.91 -20.82
CA ASP A 346 13.53 4.94 -21.81
C ASP A 346 13.45 6.34 -21.17
N GLY A 347 12.90 6.43 -19.96
CA GLY A 347 12.77 7.64 -19.13
C GLY A 347 11.80 8.70 -19.68
N ARG A 348 11.63 8.79 -21.01
CA ARG A 348 10.82 9.81 -21.69
C ARG A 348 9.35 9.41 -21.70
N VAL A 349 9.04 8.12 -21.90
CA VAL A 349 7.66 7.64 -21.99
C VAL A 349 6.85 7.87 -20.70
N ASP A 350 7.48 7.77 -19.53
CA ASP A 350 6.82 7.97 -18.25
C ASP A 350 6.21 9.38 -18.15
N GLN A 351 7.01 10.39 -18.48
CA GLN A 351 6.60 11.78 -18.51
C GLN A 351 5.72 12.11 -19.73
N ALA A 352 5.95 11.44 -20.88
CA ALA A 352 5.14 11.64 -22.07
C ALA A 352 3.67 11.28 -21.80
N ILE A 353 3.38 10.15 -21.15
CA ILE A 353 2.01 9.77 -20.76
C ILE A 353 1.37 10.85 -19.89
N ALA A 354 2.08 11.37 -18.88
CA ALA A 354 1.56 12.44 -18.02
C ALA A 354 1.26 13.74 -18.80
N ASN A 355 2.03 14.01 -19.86
CA ASN A 355 1.93 15.23 -20.65
C ASN A 355 0.86 15.18 -21.75
N LEU A 356 0.24 14.03 -22.01
CA LEU A 356 -0.82 13.92 -23.01
C LEU A 356 -2.07 14.71 -22.58
N SER A 357 -2.58 15.56 -23.46
CA SER A 357 -3.92 16.11 -23.32
C SER A 357 -5.00 15.05 -23.56
N LYS A 358 -6.24 15.32 -23.14
CA LYS A 358 -7.38 14.39 -23.36
C LYS A 358 -7.54 13.99 -24.83
N LYS A 359 -7.39 14.96 -25.74
CA LYS A 359 -7.50 14.72 -27.19
C LYS A 359 -6.33 13.87 -27.70
N GLU A 360 -5.12 14.14 -27.22
CA GLU A 360 -3.93 13.37 -27.58
C GLU A 360 -4.02 11.92 -27.06
N ILE A 361 -4.54 11.67 -25.86
CA ILE A 361 -4.79 10.31 -25.34
C ILE A 361 -5.68 9.53 -26.30
N GLU A 362 -6.83 10.10 -26.70
CA GLU A 362 -7.78 9.45 -27.60
C GLU A 362 -7.18 9.18 -28.98
N LEU A 363 -6.49 10.16 -29.57
CA LEU A 363 -5.86 10.01 -30.88
C LEU A 363 -4.71 8.99 -30.85
N THR A 364 -3.89 9.01 -29.80
CA THR A 364 -2.79 8.06 -29.61
C THR A 364 -3.34 6.64 -29.44
N TYR A 365 -4.36 6.45 -28.59
CA TYR A 365 -5.02 5.15 -28.41
C TYR A 365 -5.57 4.61 -29.74
N LYS A 366 -6.30 5.43 -30.50
CA LYS A 366 -6.84 5.04 -31.81
C LYS A 366 -5.76 4.67 -32.82
N ALA A 367 -4.63 5.39 -32.83
CA ALA A 367 -3.51 5.09 -33.71
C ALA A 367 -2.85 3.76 -33.35
N LEU A 368 -2.61 3.53 -32.07
CA LEU A 368 -1.99 2.29 -31.59
C LEU A 368 -2.93 1.08 -31.77
N MET A 369 -4.22 1.22 -31.50
CA MET A 369 -5.22 0.15 -31.72
C MET A 369 -5.37 -0.27 -33.18
N ARG A 370 -5.03 0.59 -34.15
CA ARG A 370 -5.01 0.20 -35.57
C ARG A 370 -3.72 -0.51 -35.97
N SER A 371 -2.65 -0.29 -35.20
CA SER A 371 -1.31 -0.82 -35.46
C SER A 371 -1.06 -2.15 -34.75
N TYR A 372 -1.75 -2.36 -33.62
CA TYR A 372 -1.88 -3.64 -32.93
C TYR A 372 -2.83 -4.56 -33.67
#